data_AF-A0A957V1S9-F1
#
_entry.id   AF-A0A957V1S9-F1
#
_cell.length_a   1.000
_cell.length_b   1.000
_cell.length_c   1.000
_cell.angle_alpha   90.00
_cell.angle_beta   90.00
_cell.angle_gamma   90.00
#
_symmetry.space_group_name_H-M   'P 1'
#
loop_
_entity.id
_entity.type
_entity.pdbx_description
1 polymer ?
#
loop_
_entity_poly.entity_id
_entity_poly.type
_entity_poly.pdbx_seq_one_letter_code
_entity_poly.pdbx_strand_id
1 'polypeptide(L)' 'AELLKEQGWQVTSIGDADRNDYAQTIVINYGVADNLIKQVSTDLSLTPEQSQLRGLAAATPVDIRIVIGNDILPVIR' A
#
# COMPACT_ATOMS: atom_id res chain seq x y z
N ALA A 1 8.57 -6.08 -2.14
CA ALA A 1 9.26 -4.77 -2.04
C ALA A 1 10.12 -4.46 -3.26
N GLU A 2 10.82 -5.44 -3.85
CA GLU A 2 11.61 -5.23 -5.07
C GLU A 2 10.77 -4.64 -6.21
N LEU A 3 9.56 -5.15 -6.48
CA LEU A 3 8.63 -4.59 -7.48
C LEU A 3 8.45 -3.06 -7.37
N LEU A 4 8.21 -2.56 -6.16
CA LEU A 4 8.03 -1.13 -5.91
C LEU A 4 9.34 -0.36 -6.12
N LYS A 5 10.47 -0.91 -5.68
CA LYS A 5 11.78 -0.29 -5.91
C LYS A 5 12.12 -0.21 -7.40
N GLU A 6 11.85 -1.27 -8.16
CA GLU A 6 12.03 -1.32 -9.61
C GLU A 6 11.16 -0.28 -10.35
N GLN A 7 9.98 0.01 -9.80
CA GLN A 7 9.08 1.06 -10.28
C GLN A 7 9.46 2.48 -9.79
N GLY A 8 10.58 2.62 -9.06
CA GLY A 8 11.12 3.91 -8.61
C GLY A 8 10.60 4.40 -7.25
N TRP A 9 9.87 3.57 -6.50
CA TRP A 9 9.39 3.92 -5.18
C TRP A 9 10.46 3.79 -4.11
N GLN A 10 10.48 4.74 -3.18
CA GLN A 10 11.28 4.63 -1.95
C GLN A 10 10.53 3.79 -0.91
N VAL A 11 10.97 2.55 -0.71
CA VAL A 11 10.44 1.67 0.36
C VAL A 11 11.20 1.95 1.66
N THR A 12 10.52 2.55 2.64
CA THR A 12 11.14 2.94 3.92
C THR A 12 11.11 1.84 4.98
N SER A 13 10.15 0.92 4.93
CA SER A 13 10.01 -0.19 5.88
C SER A 13 9.22 -1.35 5.28
N ILE A 14 9.52 -2.56 5.74
CA ILE A 14 8.76 -3.80 5.48
C ILE A 14 8.61 -4.50 6.81
N GLY A 15 7.41 -4.98 7.12
CA GLY A 15 7.13 -5.74 8.32
C GLY A 15 5.84 -6.51 8.18
N ASP A 16 5.58 -7.38 9.14
CA ASP A 16 4.32 -8.11 9.22
C ASP A 16 3.16 -7.14 9.48
N ALA A 17 2.01 -7.43 8.85
CA ALA A 17 0.80 -6.71 9.14
C ALA A 17 0.30 -7.03 10.55
N ASP A 18 -0.39 -6.08 11.18
CA ASP A 18 -0.95 -6.24 12.55
C ASP A 18 -1.94 -7.40 12.65
N ARG A 19 -2.50 -7.84 11.50
CA ARG A 19 -3.40 -8.98 11.35
C ARG A 19 -3.05 -9.76 10.08
N ASN A 20 -3.44 -11.03 10.06
CA ASN A 20 -3.19 -11.95 8.94
C ASN A 20 -4.45 -12.29 8.11
N ASP A 21 -5.59 -11.67 8.43
CA ASP A 21 -6.90 -12.00 7.86
C ASP A 21 -7.42 -10.91 6.89
N TYR A 22 -6.55 -10.04 6.39
CA TYR A 22 -6.89 -9.10 5.34
C TYR A 22 -7.28 -9.85 4.06
N ALA A 23 -8.56 -9.87 3.74
CA ALA A 23 -9.06 -10.48 2.50
C ALA A 23 -8.57 -9.74 1.25
N GLN A 24 -8.40 -8.41 1.35
CA GLN A 24 -7.97 -7.54 0.27
C GLN A 24 -6.76 -6.69 0.70
N THR A 25 -5.93 -6.34 -0.27
CA THR A 25 -4.80 -5.43 -0.08
C THR A 25 -5.31 -4.02 0.10
N ILE A 26 -4.76 -3.29 1.09
CA ILE A 26 -5.23 -1.95 1.46
C ILE A 26 -4.07 -0.96 1.32
N VAL A 27 -4.35 0.21 0.78
CA VAL A 27 -3.46 1.37 0.73
C VAL A 27 -3.97 2.42 1.72
N ILE A 28 -3.12 2.78 2.67
CA ILE A 28 -3.41 3.80 3.66
C ILE A 28 -2.66 5.07 3.24
N ASN A 29 -3.42 6.12 2.95
CA ASN A 29 -2.89 7.43 2.58
C ASN A 29 -2.76 8.32 3.83
N TYR A 30 -1.55 8.78 4.14
CA TYR A 30 -1.28 9.66 5.28
C TYR A 30 -1.33 11.17 4.96
N GLY A 31 -1.93 11.56 3.84
CA GLY A 31 -2.17 12.96 3.47
C GLY A 31 -1.50 13.41 2.18
N VAL A 32 -1.02 12.48 1.35
CA VAL A 32 -0.52 12.77 0.01
C VAL A 32 -1.64 12.96 -1.00
N ALA A 33 -1.31 13.59 -2.12
CA ALA A 33 -2.24 13.83 -3.21
C ALA A 33 -2.77 12.50 -3.79
N ASP A 34 -4.06 12.51 -4.17
CA ASP A 34 -4.77 11.31 -4.64
C ASP A 34 -4.15 10.71 -5.92
N ASN A 35 -3.35 11.48 -6.67
CA ASN A 35 -2.61 10.97 -7.85
C ASN A 35 -1.58 9.90 -7.46
N LEU A 36 -0.90 10.05 -6.32
CA LEU A 36 0.10 9.09 -5.85
C LEU A 36 -0.56 7.77 -5.46
N ILE A 37 -1.76 7.84 -4.88
CA ILE A 37 -2.56 6.66 -4.56
C ILE A 37 -3.02 5.94 -5.83
N LYS A 38 -3.46 6.68 -6.86
CA LYS A 38 -3.81 6.06 -8.15
C LYS A 38 -2.62 5.36 -8.80
N GLN A 39 -1.44 5.97 -8.73
CA GLN A 39 -0.23 5.37 -9.28
C GLN A 39 0.12 4.06 -8.56
N VAL A 40 0.22 4.06 -7.23
CA VAL A 40 0.57 2.84 -6.48
C VAL A 40 -0.49 1.74 -6.62
N SER A 41 -1.77 2.11 -6.67
CA SER A 41 -2.84 1.15 -6.96
C SER A 41 -2.69 0.54 -8.35
N THR A 42 -2.30 1.33 -9.36
CA THR A 42 -2.08 0.83 -10.72
C THR A 42 -0.88 -0.10 -10.78
N ASP A 43 0.24 0.31 -10.17
CA ASP A 43 1.49 -0.43 -10.10
C ASP A 43 1.34 -1.80 -9.41
N LEU A 44 0.41 -1.89 -8.47
CA LEU A 44 0.05 -3.11 -7.74
C LEU A 44 -1.17 -3.84 -8.31
N SER A 45 -1.74 -3.37 -9.43
CA SER A 45 -2.96 -3.90 -10.03
C SER A 45 -4.16 -4.00 -9.06
N LEU A 46 -4.26 -3.04 -8.14
CA LEU A 46 -5.37 -2.89 -7.19
C LEU A 46 -6.56 -2.21 -7.85
N THR A 47 -7.76 -2.63 -7.47
CA THR A 47 -9.00 -1.93 -7.81
C THR A 47 -9.06 -0.58 -7.05
N PRO A 48 -9.32 0.55 -7.74
CA PRO A 48 -9.22 1.89 -7.14
C PRO A 48 -10.13 2.12 -5.92
N GLU A 49 -11.23 1.37 -5.83
CA GLU A 49 -12.31 1.58 -4.84
C GLU A 49 -12.11 0.77 -3.54
N GLN A 50 -11.25 -0.24 -3.53
CA GLN A 50 -11.23 -1.24 -2.43
C GLN A 50 -10.17 -0.99 -1.36
N SER A 51 -9.25 -0.08 -1.62
CA SER A 51 -7.98 -0.07 -0.90
C SER A 51 -7.60 1.31 -0.40
N GLN A 52 -8.54 2.21 -0.08
CA GLN A 52 -8.19 3.58 0.31
C GLN A 52 -8.73 3.91 1.70
N LEU A 53 -7.85 3.85 2.69
CA LEU A 53 -8.11 4.42 4.00
C LEU A 53 -7.33 5.73 4.13
N ARG A 54 -8.03 6.82 4.49
CA ARG A 54 -7.36 8.05 4.92
C ARG A 54 -6.87 7.82 6.34
N GLY A 55 -5.56 7.66 6.50
CA GLY A 55 -4.92 7.65 7.80
C GLY A 55 -5.07 9.01 8.47
N LEU A 56 -5.06 9.03 9.81
CA LEU A 56 -4.86 10.29 10.51
C LEU A 56 -3.49 10.81 10.11
N ALA A 57 -3.44 11.99 9.48
CA ALA A 57 -2.21 12.69 9.09
C ALA A 57 -1.48 13.26 10.32
N ALA A 58 -1.32 12.44 11.36
CA ALA A 58 -0.28 12.65 12.35
C ALA A 58 1.07 12.56 11.62
N ALA A 59 2.07 13.30 12.10
CA ALA A 59 3.41 13.49 11.54
C ALA A 59 4.19 12.16 11.37
N THR A 60 3.69 11.28 10.52
CA THR A 60 4.26 10.00 10.18
C THR A 60 5.29 10.26 9.08
N PRO A 61 6.51 9.71 9.18
CA PRO A 61 7.54 9.90 8.16
C PRO A 61 7.29 9.07 6.89
N VAL A 62 6.04 8.66 6.66
CA VAL A 62 5.64 7.71 5.62
C VAL A 62 4.42 8.25 4.92
N ASP A 63 4.53 8.43 3.61
CA ASP A 63 3.46 8.97 2.77
C ASP A 63 2.30 7.98 2.61
N ILE A 64 2.64 6.71 2.41
CA ILE A 64 1.71 5.63 2.08
C ILE A 64 2.13 4.35 2.82
N ARG A 65 1.16 3.63 3.40
CA ARG A 65 1.34 2.25 3.85
C ARG A 65 0.53 1.31 2.97
N ILE A 66 1.13 0.21 2.55
CA ILE A 66 0.45 -0.87 1.84
C ILE A 66 0.38 -2.09 2.77
N VAL A 67 -0.82 -2.58 3.02
CA VAL A 67 -1.08 -3.82 3.77
C VAL A 67 -1.46 -4.89 2.77
N ILE A 68 -0.61 -5.89 2.60
CA ILE A 68 -0.84 -6.98 1.63
C ILE A 68 -1.88 -7.95 2.18
N GLY A 69 -2.97 -8.14 1.45
CA GLY A 69 -4.03 -9.11 1.74
C GLY A 69 -3.87 -10.43 1.00
N ASN A 70 -4.80 -11.35 1.25
CA ASN A 70 -4.85 -12.68 0.64
C ASN A 70 -5.13 -12.67 -0.87
N ASP A 71 -5.56 -11.54 -1.42
CA ASP A 71 -5.72 -11.29 -2.85
C ASP A 71 -4.38 -11.21 -3.60
N ILE A 72 -3.32 -10.71 -2.96
CA ILE A 72 -1.98 -10.55 -3.56
C ILE A 72 -0.95 -11.50 -2.95
N LEU A 73 -1.05 -11.80 -1.65
CA LEU A 73 -0.06 -12.58 -0.91
C LEU A 73 0.35 -13.90 -1.59
N PRO A 74 -0.56 -14.68 -2.23
CA PRO A 74 -0.18 -15.91 -2.92
C PRO A 74 0.70 -15.72 -4.15
N VAL A 75 0.66 -14.54 -4.79
CA VAL A 75 1.33 -14.25 -6.06
C VAL A 75 2.72 -13.64 -5.85
N ILE A 76 2.95 -13.02 -4.69
CA ILE A 76 4.22 -12.36 -4.35
C ILE A 76 5.14 -13.20 -3.46
N ARG A 77 4.82 -14.48 -3.26
CA ARG A 77 5.61 -15.46 -2.49
C ARG A 77 6.81 -15.97 -3.25
#